data_AF-A0A0L8IDM7-F1
#
_entry.id   AF-A0A0L8IDM7-F1
#
_cell.length_a   1.000
_cell.length_b   1.000
_cell.length_c   1.000
_cell.angle_alpha   90.00
_cell.angle_beta   90.00
_cell.angle_gamma   90.00
#
_symmetry.space_group_name_H-M   'P 1'
#
loop_
_entity.id
_entity.type
_entity.pdbx_description
1 polymer ?
#
loop_
_entity_poly.entity_id
_entity_poly.type
_entity_poly.pdbx_seq_one_letter_code
_entity_poly.pdbx_strand_id
1 'polypeptide(L)'
;MLLRNSEAINGHCNGTHYIVVSLHDHVIEAEVASGPYAGSTLLIPKLRHVSQEMEFPFTFTRKQFPVKPAFALTGNKAQGQTFEQIGISLPTQFFSNGQLYVALTRVRKTANLKILAERSRNSMITDNCLYKEILL
;
A
#
# COMPACT_ATOMS: atom_id res chain seq x y z
N MET A 1 1.02 6.98 3.47
CA MET A 1 0.09 5.90 3.90
C MET A 1 0.35 5.57 5.36
N LEU A 2 -0.71 5.44 6.16
CA LEU A 2 -0.65 5.05 7.58
C LEU A 2 -0.47 3.53 7.74
N LEU A 3 0.30 3.10 8.74
CA LEU A 3 0.70 1.71 8.97
C LEU A 3 -0.03 1.05 10.15
N ARG A 4 -0.83 1.80 10.89
CA ARG A 4 -1.55 1.35 12.09
C ARG A 4 -2.94 1.98 12.12
N ASN A 5 -3.87 1.31 12.79
CA ASN A 5 -5.15 1.91 13.09
C ASN A 5 -4.95 2.95 14.19
N SER A 6 -5.44 4.16 13.95
CA SER A 6 -5.47 5.24 14.94
C SER A 6 -6.92 5.46 15.40
N GLU A 7 -7.81 5.72 14.45
CA GLU A 7 -9.22 5.99 14.72
C GLU A 7 -10.08 5.52 13.55
N ALA A 8 -10.56 4.28 13.63
CA ALA A 8 -11.25 3.64 12.52
C ALA A 8 -12.58 4.33 12.17
N ILE A 9 -13.27 4.91 13.17
CA ILE A 9 -14.56 5.60 13.00
C ILE A 9 -14.44 6.79 12.04
N ASN A 10 -13.29 7.50 12.10
CA ASN A 10 -13.01 8.68 11.29
C ASN A 10 -12.16 8.36 10.04
N GLY A 11 -12.02 7.08 9.67
CA GLY A 11 -11.27 6.67 8.48
C GLY A 11 -9.75 6.66 8.66
N HIS A 12 -9.24 6.87 9.87
CA HIS A 12 -7.81 6.86 10.19
C HIS A 12 -7.32 5.44 10.50
N CYS A 13 -7.37 4.57 9.48
CA CYS A 13 -7.00 3.16 9.56
C CYS A 13 -5.70 2.83 8.81
N ASN A 14 -5.19 1.62 9.03
CA ASN A 14 -4.05 1.09 8.30
C ASN A 14 -4.37 1.02 6.80
N GLY A 15 -3.50 1.58 5.96
CA GLY A 15 -3.75 1.69 4.52
C GLY A 15 -4.29 3.04 4.05
N THR A 16 -4.79 3.90 4.96
CA THR A 16 -5.26 5.23 4.56
C THR A 16 -4.12 6.05 3.96
N HIS A 17 -4.40 6.65 2.80
CA HIS A 17 -3.49 7.53 2.08
C HIS A 17 -3.67 8.97 2.57
N TYR A 18 -2.56 9.63 2.80
CA TYR A 18 -2.53 11.01 3.22
C TYR A 18 -1.58 11.81 2.36
N ILE A 19 -1.88 13.09 2.22
CA ILE A 19 -0.97 14.13 1.75
C ILE A 19 -0.41 14.81 3.00
N VAL A 20 0.91 14.97 3.07
CA VAL A 20 1.55 15.69 4.18
C VAL A 20 1.29 17.18 3.96
N VAL A 21 0.69 17.83 4.96
CA VAL A 21 0.40 19.27 4.96
C VAL A 21 1.57 20.03 5.57
N SER A 22 2.03 19.58 6.75
CA SER A 22 3.12 20.22 7.46
C SER A 22 3.91 19.20 8.30
N LEU A 23 5.17 19.53 8.59
CA LEU A 23 6.05 18.73 9.43
C LEU A 23 6.44 19.56 10.65
N HIS A 24 6.17 19.02 11.83
CA HIS A 24 6.56 19.61 13.10
C HIS A 24 7.58 18.71 13.82
N ASP A 25 8.13 19.18 14.94
CA ASP A 25 9.18 18.48 15.68
C ASP A 25 8.77 17.06 16.14
N HIS A 26 7.49 16.88 16.47
CA HIS A 26 6.99 15.66 17.12
C HIS A 26 5.76 15.04 16.46
N VAL A 27 5.16 15.72 15.49
CA VAL A 27 3.94 15.29 14.80
C VAL A 27 4.02 15.61 13.31
N ILE A 28 3.37 14.81 12.50
CA ILE A 28 3.13 15.07 11.07
C ILE A 28 1.66 15.47 10.94
N GLU A 29 1.40 16.63 10.37
CA GLU A 29 0.04 17.00 9.98
C GLU A 29 -0.22 16.46 8.58
N ALA A 30 -1.28 15.68 8.43
CA ALA A 30 -1.60 15.02 7.18
C ALA A 30 -3.10 15.01 6.91
N GLU A 31 -3.47 15.21 5.66
CA GLU A 31 -4.85 15.25 5.18
C GLU A 31 -5.16 13.96 4.39
N VAL A 32 -6.34 13.36 4.60
CA VAL A 32 -6.76 12.17 3.86
C VAL A 32 -6.89 12.50 2.37
N ALA A 33 -6.19 11.74 1.54
CA ALA A 33 -6.03 12.04 0.12
C ALA A 33 -7.28 11.71 -0.73
N SER A 34 -8.08 10.72 -0.33
CA SER A 34 -9.17 10.20 -1.16
C SER A 34 -10.19 9.39 -0.35
N GLY A 35 -11.38 9.21 -0.91
CA GLY A 35 -12.45 8.39 -0.31
C GLY A 35 -13.42 9.20 0.55
N PRO A 36 -14.26 8.53 1.37
CA PRO A 36 -15.34 9.18 2.11
C PRO A 36 -14.89 10.23 3.12
N TYR A 37 -13.63 10.13 3.57
CA TYR A 37 -13.03 11.00 4.58
C TYR A 37 -12.02 11.99 3.97
N ALA A 38 -11.98 12.14 2.64
CA ALA A 38 -11.06 13.09 1.99
C ALA A 38 -11.22 14.51 2.57
N GLY A 39 -10.10 15.20 2.78
CA GLY A 39 -10.11 16.51 3.45
C GLY A 39 -9.98 16.45 4.97
N SER A 40 -10.19 15.29 5.62
CA SER A 40 -10.01 15.18 7.07
C SER A 40 -8.53 15.21 7.44
N THR A 41 -8.20 15.97 8.49
CA THR A 41 -6.82 16.15 8.95
C THR A 41 -6.55 15.29 10.17
N LEU A 42 -5.34 14.73 10.25
CA LEU A 42 -4.84 13.95 11.38
C LEU A 42 -3.44 14.42 11.77
N LEU A 43 -3.22 14.64 13.07
CA LEU A 43 -1.88 14.79 13.64
C LEU A 43 -1.32 13.41 13.98
N ILE A 44 -0.27 13.00 13.28
CA ILE A 44 0.33 11.67 13.42
C ILE A 44 1.58 11.77 14.32
N PRO A 45 1.54 11.26 15.56
CA PRO A 45 2.71 11.22 16.44
C PRO A 45 3.61 10.01 16.16
N LYS A 46 4.82 10.02 16.73
CA LYS A 46 5.67 8.82 16.78
C LYS A 46 5.09 7.78 17.74
N LEU A 47 4.93 6.55 17.27
CA LEU A 47 4.51 5.39 18.08
C LEU A 47 5.70 4.50 18.43
N ARG A 48 5.64 3.88 19.62
CA ARG A 48 6.59 2.83 20.01
C ARG A 48 6.10 1.49 19.47
N HIS A 49 6.99 0.74 18.86
CA HIS A 49 6.77 -0.62 18.38
C HIS A 49 7.70 -1.55 19.14
N VAL A 50 7.15 -2.57 19.79
CA VAL A 50 7.90 -3.52 20.59
C VAL A 50 7.94 -4.85 19.84
N SER A 51 9.12 -5.38 19.57
CA SER A 51 9.26 -6.74 19.03
C SER A 51 8.93 -7.73 20.14
N GLN A 52 7.93 -8.59 19.90
CA GLN A 52 7.51 -9.65 20.83
C GLN A 52 8.12 -11.02 20.45
N GLU A 53 9.09 -11.05 19.54
CA GLU A 53 9.76 -12.27 19.13
C GLU A 53 10.55 -12.85 20.31
N MET A 54 10.12 -14.02 20.77
CA MET A 54 10.68 -14.75 21.94
C MET A 54 12.10 -15.30 21.71
N GLU A 55 12.71 -15.02 20.56
CA GLU A 55 14.04 -15.54 20.20
C GLU A 55 15.20 -14.82 20.89
N PHE A 56 14.99 -13.59 21.39
CA PHE A 56 16.07 -12.79 21.98
C PHE A 56 15.90 -12.60 23.48
N PRO A 57 17.00 -12.58 24.27
CA PRO A 57 16.96 -12.33 25.71
C PRO A 57 16.69 -10.85 26.06
N PHE A 58 16.31 -10.04 25.08
CA PHE A 58 16.05 -8.62 25.24
C PHE A 58 14.87 -8.19 24.35
N THR A 59 14.19 -7.13 24.78
CA THR A 59 13.07 -6.55 24.04
C THR A 59 13.55 -5.40 23.15
N PHE A 60 13.34 -5.51 21.84
CA PHE A 60 13.61 -4.39 20.93
C PHE A 60 12.42 -3.43 20.88
N THR A 61 12.68 -2.13 21.11
CA THR A 61 11.66 -1.09 20.99
C THR A 61 12.08 -0.04 19.96
N ARG A 62 11.25 0.18 18.93
CA ARG A 62 11.45 1.20 17.90
C ARG A 62 10.41 2.31 18.04
N LYS A 63 10.85 3.56 18.23
CA LYS A 63 9.96 4.74 18.19
C LYS A 63 10.02 5.39 16.81
N GLN A 64 8.92 5.35 16.06
CA GLN A 64 8.86 5.93 14.70
C GLN A 64 7.47 6.49 14.37
N PHE A 65 7.38 7.34 13.35
CA PHE A 65 6.07 7.66 12.77
C PHE A 65 5.49 6.41 12.09
N PRO A 66 4.20 6.09 12.29
CA PRO A 66 3.56 4.94 11.67
C PRO A 66 3.16 5.24 10.21
N VAL A 67 4.07 5.79 9.40
CA VAL A 67 3.79 6.15 8.01
C VAL A 67 4.83 5.57 7.06
N LYS A 68 4.44 5.42 5.80
CA LYS A 68 5.36 5.16 4.69
C LYS A 68 5.01 6.02 3.47
N PRO A 69 5.98 6.35 2.61
CA PRO A 69 5.72 6.86 1.27
C PRO A 69 4.80 5.90 0.51
N ALA A 70 3.90 6.45 -0.31
CA ALA A 70 2.84 5.68 -0.95
C ALA A 70 2.58 6.08 -2.41
N PHE A 71 3.55 6.71 -3.07
CA PHE A 71 3.50 6.96 -4.52
C PHE A 71 3.57 5.67 -5.33
N ALA A 72 4.34 4.68 -4.84
CA ALA A 72 4.41 3.35 -5.39
C ALA A 72 4.18 2.32 -4.27
N LEU A 73 3.40 1.30 -4.58
CA LEU A 73 3.08 0.21 -3.67
C LEU A 73 3.34 -1.12 -4.37
N THR A 74 3.92 -2.07 -3.64
CA THR A 74 3.97 -3.47 -4.08
C THR A 74 2.55 -4.04 -4.14
N GLY A 75 2.27 -4.97 -5.04
CA GLY A 75 0.95 -5.62 -5.16
C GLY A 75 0.38 -6.13 -3.83
N ASN A 76 1.20 -6.80 -3.02
CA ASN A 76 0.82 -7.30 -1.69
C ASN A 76 0.36 -6.19 -0.72
N LYS A 77 0.92 -4.97 -0.83
CA LYS A 77 0.55 -3.83 0.02
C LYS A 77 -0.67 -3.09 -0.50
N ALA A 78 -0.99 -3.21 -1.79
CA ALA A 78 -2.22 -2.68 -2.38
C ALA A 78 -3.41 -3.62 -2.19
N GLN A 79 -3.19 -4.88 -1.80
CA GLN A 79 -4.26 -5.85 -1.56
C GLN A 79 -5.27 -5.32 -0.53
N GLY A 80 -6.57 -5.47 -0.85
CA GLY A 80 -7.67 -4.97 -0.02
C GLY A 80 -7.95 -3.47 -0.17
N GLN A 81 -7.16 -2.73 -0.96
CA GLN A 81 -7.38 -1.32 -1.24
C GLN A 81 -8.01 -1.12 -2.61
N THR A 82 -8.65 0.02 -2.81
CA THR A 82 -9.20 0.47 -4.09
C THR A 82 -8.71 1.87 -4.39
N PHE A 83 -8.30 2.11 -5.62
CA PHE A 83 -7.77 3.38 -6.10
C PHE A 83 -8.61 3.90 -7.27
N GLU A 84 -8.60 5.21 -7.45
CA GLU A 84 -9.29 5.84 -8.58
C GLU A 84 -8.54 5.61 -9.88
N GLN A 85 -7.21 5.74 -9.85
CA GLN A 85 -6.31 5.57 -10.99
C GLN A 85 -5.03 4.88 -10.54
N ILE A 86 -4.51 3.94 -11.34
CA ILE A 86 -3.25 3.25 -11.05
C ILE A 86 -2.40 3.06 -12.30
N GLY A 87 -1.08 3.16 -12.11
CA GLY A 87 -0.08 2.65 -13.05
C GLY A 87 0.54 1.38 -12.49
N ILE A 88 0.57 0.31 -13.27
CA ILE A 88 1.29 -0.93 -12.94
C ILE A 88 2.60 -0.94 -13.72
N SER A 89 3.72 -0.95 -13.00
CA SER A 89 5.05 -1.08 -13.59
C SER A 89 5.53 -2.53 -13.50
N LEU A 90 5.81 -3.14 -14.65
CA LEU A 90 6.24 -4.53 -14.83
C LEU A 90 7.61 -4.58 -15.53
N PRO A 91 8.70 -4.22 -14.82
CA PRO A 91 10.05 -4.41 -15.35
C PRO A 91 10.38 -5.91 -15.50
N THR A 92 9.82 -6.73 -14.62
CA THR A 92 9.91 -8.20 -14.67
C THR A 92 8.51 -8.80 -14.61
N GLN A 93 8.36 -10.04 -15.06
CA GLN A 93 7.10 -10.77 -14.95
C GLN A 93 6.70 -10.97 -13.47
N PHE A 94 5.39 -11.14 -13.22
CA PHE A 94 4.88 -11.47 -11.89
C PHE A 94 5.42 -12.82 -11.43
N PHE A 95 5.79 -12.92 -10.16
CA PHE A 95 6.49 -14.10 -9.62
C PHE A 95 5.61 -15.01 -8.77
N SER A 96 4.40 -14.58 -8.38
CA SER A 96 3.51 -15.39 -7.55
C SER A 96 2.07 -15.45 -8.08
N ASN A 97 1.36 -16.50 -7.65
CA ASN A 97 -0.04 -16.70 -8.02
C ASN A 97 -0.91 -15.48 -7.68
N GLY A 98 -1.78 -15.09 -8.61
CA GLY A 98 -2.82 -14.11 -8.37
C GLY A 98 -2.34 -12.66 -8.18
N GLN A 99 -1.04 -12.37 -8.22
CA GLN A 99 -0.55 -10.99 -8.04
C GLN A 99 -0.99 -10.05 -9.15
N LEU A 100 -0.97 -10.51 -10.41
CA LEU A 100 -1.48 -9.75 -11.54
C LEU A 100 -2.97 -9.45 -11.34
N TYR A 101 -3.75 -10.46 -10.99
CA TYR A 101 -5.19 -10.29 -10.70
C TYR A 101 -5.43 -9.31 -9.55
N VAL A 102 -4.68 -9.45 -8.44
CA VAL A 102 -4.75 -8.50 -7.32
C VAL A 102 -4.46 -7.10 -7.80
N ALA A 103 -3.39 -6.87 -8.59
CA ALA A 103 -3.04 -5.54 -9.07
C ALA A 103 -4.10 -4.95 -10.03
N LEU A 104 -4.60 -5.73 -10.98
CA LEU A 104 -5.62 -5.31 -11.95
C LEU A 104 -6.96 -4.96 -11.27
N THR A 105 -7.33 -5.68 -10.22
CA THR A 105 -8.60 -5.48 -9.48
C THR A 105 -8.59 -4.30 -8.51
N ARG A 106 -7.46 -3.58 -8.36
CA ARG A 106 -7.40 -2.43 -7.44
C ARG A 106 -8.10 -1.18 -7.99
N VAL A 107 -8.56 -1.20 -9.23
CA VAL A 107 -9.23 -0.08 -9.91
C VAL A 107 -10.59 -0.51 -10.44
N ARG A 108 -11.58 0.39 -10.38
CA ARG A 108 -12.98 0.08 -10.76
C ARG A 108 -13.24 0.15 -12.27
N LYS A 109 -12.47 0.97 -13.00
CA LYS A 109 -12.64 1.21 -14.44
C LYS A 109 -11.35 0.89 -15.17
N THR A 110 -11.42 0.10 -16.23
CA THR A 110 -10.26 -0.25 -17.06
C THR A 110 -9.58 0.98 -17.67
N ALA A 111 -10.33 2.03 -18.01
CA ALA A 111 -9.78 3.30 -18.51
C ALA A 111 -8.82 4.00 -17.54
N ASN A 112 -8.91 3.69 -16.24
CA ASN A 112 -8.09 4.28 -15.19
C ASN A 112 -6.85 3.43 -14.85
N LEU A 113 -6.62 2.36 -15.61
CA LEU A 113 -5.47 1.47 -15.49
C LEU A 113 -4.49 1.74 -16.63
N LYS A 114 -3.22 1.95 -16.29
CA LYS A 114 -2.12 1.95 -17.26
C LYS A 114 -1.10 0.89 -16.87
N ILE A 115 -0.60 0.14 -17.85
CA ILE A 115 0.42 -0.88 -17.63
C ILE A 115 1.66 -0.50 -18.41
N LEU A 116 2.78 -0.38 -17.72
CA LEU A 116 4.11 -0.23 -18.29
C LEU A 116 4.80 -1.59 -18.17
N ALA A 117 5.14 -2.22 -19.30
CA ALA A 117 5.85 -3.49 -19.33
C ALA A 117 7.05 -3.38 -20.28
N GLU A 118 8.17 -4.02 -19.93
CA GLU A 118 9.32 -4.11 -20.82
C GLU A 118 9.01 -4.97 -22.05
N ARG A 119 9.42 -4.48 -23.22
CA ARG A 119 9.08 -5.06 -24.52
C ARG A 119 10.01 -6.24 -24.83
N SER A 120 9.64 -7.44 -24.41
CA SER A 120 10.34 -8.65 -24.85
C SER A 120 9.86 -9.05 -26.26
N ARG A 121 10.78 -9.05 -27.23
CA ARG A 121 10.58 -9.59 -28.59
C ARG A 121 9.28 -9.10 -29.27
N ASN A 122 9.09 -7.78 -29.37
CA ASN A 122 7.98 -7.13 -30.09
C ASN A 122 6.55 -7.39 -29.57
N SER A 123 6.37 -8.13 -28.47
CA SER A 123 5.04 -8.40 -27.88
C SER A 123 4.98 -7.91 -26.44
N MET A 124 3.87 -7.30 -26.04
CA MET A 124 3.63 -6.83 -24.68
C MET A 124 2.91 -7.93 -23.87
N ILE A 125 3.49 -9.13 -23.83
CA ILE A 125 2.92 -10.31 -23.19
C ILE A 125 3.58 -10.51 -21.82
N THR A 126 2.76 -10.62 -20.78
CA THR A 126 3.20 -11.06 -19.44
C THR A 126 2.50 -12.37 -19.11
N ASP A 127 3.26 -13.33 -18.57
CA ASP A 127 2.68 -14.58 -18.12
C ASP A 127 1.89 -14.36 -16.83
N ASN A 128 0.71 -14.97 -16.75
CA ASN A 128 -0.04 -15.07 -15.52
C ASN A 128 0.37 -16.37 -14.82
N CYS A 129 1.17 -16.29 -13.76
CA CYS A 129 1.51 -17.46 -12.96
C CYS A 129 0.25 -17.94 -12.22
N LEU A 130 -0.30 -19.09 -12.65
CA LEU A 130 -1.45 -19.73 -12.02
C LEU A 130 -1.05 -21.12 -11.53
N TYR A 131 -1.03 -21.31 -10.21
CA TYR A 131 -0.82 -22.62 -9.60
C TYR A 131 -2.17 -23.31 -9.51
N LYS A 132 -2.31 -24.44 -10.23
CA LYS A 132 -3.56 -25.20 -10.28
C LYS A 132 -3.95 -25.76 -8.91
N GLU A 133 -3.00 -26.00 -8.00
CA GLU A 133 -3.32 -26.53 -6.66
C GLU A 133 -4.10 -25.54 -5.77
N ILE A 134 -4.17 -24.25 -6.16
CA ILE A 134 -4.86 -23.19 -5.41
C ILE A 134 -6.25 -22.89 -6.00
N LEU A 135 -6.57 -23.45 -7.17
CA LEU A 135 -7.91 -23.38 -7.76
C LEU A 135 -8.78 -24.45 -7.11
N LEU A 136 -9.44 -24.08 -6.01
CA LEU A 136 -10.54 -24.85 -5.41
C LEU A 136 -11.71 -25.00 -6.38
#